data_AF-A0A8J6JPB8-F1
#
_entry.id   AF-A0A8J6JPB8-F1
#
_cell.length_a   1.000
_cell.length_b   1.000
_cell.length_c   1.000
_cell.angle_alpha   90.00
_cell.angle_beta   90.00
_cell.angle_gamma   90.00
#
_symmetry.space_group_name_H-M   'P 1'
#
loop_
_entity.id
_entity.type
_entity.pdbx_description
1 polymer ?
#
loop_
_entity_poly.entity_id
_entity_poly.type
_entity_poly.pdbx_seq_one_letter_code
_entity_poly.pdbx_strand_id
1 'polypeptide(L)'
;MLGARLIYSAARTAGPSCFQAQIRPFSLGPQMHSFKYVNAREEDTSLKSVTDRAAQTLLWTELLRGLGMTLSYMFREPATINYPFEKGPLSPRFRGEHALRRYPSGEERCIACKLCEAVCPAQAITIEAEPRADGSRRTTRYDIDMTKCIYCGFCQEACPVDAIVEGPNFEFSTETHEELLYNKEKLLNNGDKWEVEIGANIQADFLYR
;
A
#
# COMPACT_ATOMS: atom_id res chain seq x y z
N MET A 1 -45.41 -44.66 45.22
CA MET A 1 -44.44 -45.69 45.61
C MET A 1 -43.27 -45.60 44.62
N LEU A 2 -42.25 -44.81 44.92
CA LEU A 2 -41.02 -45.16 45.67
C LEU A 2 -39.97 -45.91 44.81
N GLY A 3 -38.79 -45.29 44.66
CA GLY A 3 -37.54 -45.87 44.14
C GLY A 3 -36.98 -45.10 42.94
N ALA A 4 -36.24 -43.98 43.03
CA ALA A 4 -35.00 -43.63 43.75
C ALA A 4 -33.69 -44.16 43.11
N ARG A 5 -32.79 -43.18 42.82
CA ARG A 5 -31.33 -43.24 42.52
C ARG A 5 -30.97 -43.56 41.05
N LEU A 6 -30.06 -42.87 40.36
CA LEU A 6 -28.86 -42.13 40.78
C LEU A 6 -28.65 -40.83 39.98
N ILE A 7 -28.19 -39.82 40.71
CA ILE A 7 -27.64 -38.55 40.24
C ILE A 7 -26.19 -38.82 39.84
N TYR A 8 -25.77 -38.48 38.62
CA TYR A 8 -24.35 -38.34 38.28
C TYR A 8 -23.99 -36.87 38.08
N SER A 9 -23.08 -36.46 38.94
CA SER A 9 -22.48 -35.15 39.11
C SER A 9 -21.66 -34.75 37.89
N ALA A 10 -22.05 -33.67 37.21
CA ALA A 10 -21.14 -32.92 36.33
C ALA A 10 -20.56 -31.78 37.16
N ALA A 11 -19.32 -31.95 37.60
CA ALA A 11 -18.56 -31.00 38.39
C ALA A 11 -18.40 -29.66 37.64
N ARG A 12 -19.16 -28.65 38.07
CA ARG A 12 -18.78 -27.24 37.90
C ARG A 12 -17.86 -26.89 39.05
N THR A 13 -16.56 -26.81 38.78
CA THR A 13 -15.60 -26.25 39.73
C THR A 13 -15.84 -24.75 39.81
N ALA A 14 -16.51 -24.35 40.90
CA ALA A 14 -16.62 -22.99 41.35
C ALA A 14 -15.23 -22.47 41.76
N GLY A 15 -14.78 -21.37 41.14
CA GLY A 15 -13.71 -20.54 41.69
C GLY A 15 -14.26 -19.65 42.83
N PRO A 16 -13.45 -19.26 43.81
CA PRO A 16 -13.93 -18.60 45.01
C PRO A 16 -14.37 -17.16 44.71
N SER A 17 -15.63 -16.88 45.02
CA SER A 17 -16.20 -15.55 45.06
C SER A 17 -15.58 -14.75 46.22
N CYS A 18 -14.55 -13.96 45.93
CA CYS A 18 -14.04 -12.96 46.86
C CYS A 18 -14.81 -11.65 46.69
N PHE A 19 -15.46 -11.25 47.78
CA PHE A 19 -16.12 -9.98 48.09
C PHE A 19 -15.97 -8.84 47.06
N GLN A 20 -17.12 -8.39 46.53
CA GLN A 20 -17.27 -7.10 45.86
C GLN A 20 -16.98 -5.96 46.85
N ALA A 21 -15.76 -5.44 46.83
CA ALA A 21 -15.48 -4.06 47.22
C ALA A 21 -15.46 -3.23 45.94
N GLN A 22 -16.54 -2.49 45.70
CA GLN A 22 -16.64 -1.51 44.61
C GLN A 22 -15.70 -0.32 44.90
N ILE A 23 -14.44 -0.44 44.49
CA ILE A 23 -13.59 0.72 44.23
C ILE A 23 -13.43 0.71 42.71
N ARG A 24 -14.09 1.63 42.01
CA ARG A 24 -13.94 1.78 40.55
C ARG A 24 -12.55 2.39 40.29
N PRO A 25 -11.57 1.66 39.73
CA PRO A 25 -10.40 2.33 39.20
C PRO A 25 -10.81 2.99 37.89
N PHE A 26 -10.44 4.25 37.75
CA PHE A 26 -10.61 5.06 36.57
C PHE A 26 -9.67 4.53 35.46
N SER A 27 -10.03 3.42 34.81
CA SER A 27 -9.39 2.97 33.57
C SER A 27 -10.45 2.65 32.52
N LEU A 28 -10.71 3.62 31.63
CA LEU A 28 -11.53 3.42 30.43
C LEU A 28 -10.71 2.73 29.31
N GLY A 29 -10.06 1.63 29.65
CA GLY A 29 -9.57 0.67 28.65
C GLY A 29 -10.62 -0.44 28.52
N PRO A 30 -11.11 -0.78 27.32
CA PRO A 30 -11.96 -1.96 27.17
C PRO A 30 -11.18 -3.19 27.65
N GLN A 31 -11.76 -3.97 28.56
CA GLN A 31 -11.17 -5.23 28.99
C GLN A 31 -11.05 -6.15 27.77
N MET A 32 -9.82 -6.40 27.27
CA MET A 32 -9.56 -7.33 26.18
C MET A 32 -9.90 -8.76 26.63
N HIS A 33 -11.14 -9.19 26.40
CA HIS A 33 -11.65 -10.53 26.72
C HIS A 33 -11.49 -11.54 25.57
N SER A 34 -10.88 -11.17 24.46
CA SER A 34 -10.73 -12.05 23.29
C SER A 34 -9.33 -12.03 22.72
N PHE A 35 -8.37 -12.53 23.49
CA PHE A 35 -7.06 -12.92 22.97
C PHE A 35 -7.03 -14.45 22.84
N LYS A 36 -6.56 -14.94 21.69
CA LYS A 36 -6.40 -16.38 21.43
C LYS A 36 -4.95 -16.74 21.74
N TYR A 37 -4.76 -17.61 22.71
CA TYR A 37 -3.45 -18.20 22.93
C TYR A 37 -3.07 -19.09 21.73
N VAL A 38 -1.99 -18.73 21.04
CA VAL A 38 -1.40 -19.54 19.97
C VAL A 38 -0.55 -20.63 20.63
N ASN A 39 -0.73 -21.89 20.23
CA ASN A 39 0.01 -23.05 20.74
C ASN A 39 -0.22 -23.41 22.23
N ALA A 40 -1.31 -22.97 22.86
CA ALA A 40 -1.71 -23.44 24.20
C ALA A 40 -2.43 -24.80 24.13
N ARG A 41 -1.76 -25.81 23.56
CA ARG A 41 -2.26 -27.18 23.51
C ARG A 41 -1.40 -28.04 24.44
N GLU A 42 -2.04 -28.76 25.34
CA GLU A 42 -1.38 -29.78 26.15
C GLU A 42 -1.12 -31.02 25.30
N GLU A 43 0.01 -31.70 25.53
CA GLU A 43 0.43 -32.86 24.74
C GLU A 43 -0.06 -34.16 25.37
N ASP A 44 -0.64 -35.05 24.56
CA ASP A 44 -1.16 -36.33 25.05
C ASP A 44 -0.03 -37.32 25.38
N THR A 45 -0.09 -37.95 26.57
CA THR A 45 0.90 -38.93 27.08
C THR A 45 0.59 -40.39 26.72
N SER A 46 -0.30 -40.61 25.76
CA SER A 46 -0.65 -41.97 25.32
C SER A 46 0.53 -42.68 24.64
N LEU A 47 0.63 -44.02 24.78
CA LEU A 47 1.72 -44.78 24.14
C LEU A 47 1.78 -44.58 22.62
N LYS A 48 0.63 -44.42 21.96
CA LYS A 48 0.54 -44.16 20.51
C LYS A 48 1.12 -42.79 20.13
N SER A 49 0.72 -41.72 20.83
CA SER A 49 1.23 -40.37 20.56
C SER A 49 2.72 -40.25 20.85
N VAL A 50 3.23 -40.95 21.88
CA VAL A 50 4.67 -40.99 22.19
C VAL A 50 5.46 -41.74 21.11
N THR A 51 4.98 -42.88 20.63
CA THR A 51 5.64 -43.62 19.54
C THR A 51 5.62 -42.85 18.22
N ASP A 52 4.52 -42.16 17.90
CA ASP A 52 4.40 -41.35 16.69
C ASP A 52 5.38 -40.16 16.70
N ARG A 53 5.55 -39.50 17.85
CA ARG A 53 6.52 -38.42 18.02
C ARG A 53 7.97 -38.90 17.95
N ALA A 54 8.26 -40.09 18.49
CA ALA A 54 9.57 -40.70 18.36
C ALA A 54 9.89 -41.07 16.90
N ALA A 55 8.90 -41.62 16.18
CA ALA A 55 9.02 -41.91 14.74
C ALA A 55 9.21 -40.64 13.92
N GLN A 56 8.47 -39.57 14.25
CA GLN A 56 8.63 -38.25 13.66
C GLN A 56 10.07 -37.74 13.84
N THR A 57 10.62 -37.82 15.06
CA THR A 57 11.98 -37.36 15.39
C THR A 57 13.07 -38.16 14.67
N LEU A 58 12.93 -39.48 14.56
CA LEU A 58 13.96 -40.36 14.01
C LEU A 58 13.91 -40.51 12.49
N LEU A 59 12.70 -40.51 11.91
CA LEU A 59 12.46 -40.75 10.48
C LEU A 59 12.20 -39.46 9.69
N TRP A 60 12.20 -38.30 10.35
CA TRP A 60 12.02 -36.97 9.74
C TRP A 60 10.79 -36.88 8.84
N THR A 61 9.68 -37.48 9.27
CA THR A 61 8.47 -37.60 8.45
C THR A 61 7.87 -36.25 8.05
N GLU A 62 7.98 -35.24 8.90
CA GLU A 62 7.56 -33.86 8.64
C GLU A 62 8.47 -33.15 7.63
N LEU A 63 9.77 -33.48 7.60
CA LEU A 63 10.70 -32.92 6.61
C LEU A 63 10.37 -33.48 5.23
N LEU A 64 10.09 -34.78 5.13
CA LEU A 64 9.64 -35.40 3.87
C LEU A 64 8.27 -34.86 3.43
N ARG A 65 7.35 -34.62 4.35
CA ARG A 65 6.07 -33.96 4.06
C ARG A 65 6.28 -32.54 3.52
N GLY A 66 7.19 -31.78 4.11
CA GLY A 66 7.57 -30.44 3.64
C GLY A 66 8.24 -30.48 2.26
N LEU A 67 9.15 -31.42 2.04
CA LEU A 67 9.80 -31.65 0.76
C LEU A 67 8.78 -32.01 -0.33
N GLY A 68 7.81 -32.87 -0.02
CA GLY A 68 6.69 -33.18 -0.93
C GLY A 68 5.89 -31.94 -1.33
N MET A 69 5.69 -30.99 -0.41
CA MET A 69 5.05 -29.72 -0.73
C MET A 69 5.90 -28.88 -1.70
N THR A 70 7.22 -28.80 -1.49
CA THR A 70 8.11 -28.08 -2.42
C THR A 70 8.15 -28.74 -3.80
N LEU A 71 8.13 -30.08 -3.86
CA LEU A 71 8.05 -30.83 -5.12
C LEU A 71 6.75 -30.55 -5.86
N SER A 72 5.63 -30.31 -5.15
CA SER A 72 4.38 -29.89 -5.79
C SER A 72 4.49 -28.57 -6.56
N TYR A 73 5.37 -27.64 -6.17
CA TYR A 73 5.58 -26.39 -6.90
C TYR A 73 6.34 -26.59 -8.21
N MET A 74 7.14 -27.67 -8.33
CA MET A 74 7.87 -28.00 -9.56
C MET A 74 6.93 -28.32 -10.73
N PHE A 75 5.72 -28.82 -10.42
CA PHE A 75 4.70 -29.16 -11.42
C PHE A 75 3.66 -28.05 -11.63
N ARG A 76 3.85 -26.87 -11.01
CA ARG A 76 3.01 -25.70 -11.27
C ARG A 76 3.62 -24.86 -12.38
N GLU A 77 2.75 -24.21 -13.14
CA GLU A 77 3.18 -23.21 -14.11
C GLU A 77 3.84 -22.01 -13.41
N PRO A 78 4.98 -21.49 -13.91
CA PRO A 78 5.65 -20.34 -13.31
C PRO A 78 4.85 -19.06 -13.54
N ALA A 79 4.65 -18.27 -12.50
CA ALA A 79 3.95 -16.97 -12.58
C ALA A 79 4.86 -15.81 -13.07
N THR A 80 5.88 -16.12 -13.88
CA THR A 80 6.84 -15.14 -14.39
C THR A 80 6.35 -14.51 -15.69
N ILE A 81 6.25 -13.19 -15.72
CA ILE A 81 5.99 -12.44 -16.97
C ILE A 81 7.28 -12.25 -17.77
N ASN A 82 7.19 -12.24 -19.10
CA ASN A 82 8.36 -12.03 -19.97
C ASN A 82 8.62 -10.53 -20.21
N TYR A 83 9.13 -9.83 -19.20
CA TYR A 83 9.56 -8.43 -19.35
C TYR A 83 10.81 -8.35 -20.26
N PRO A 84 10.89 -7.46 -21.27
CA PRO A 84 10.07 -6.26 -21.51
C PRO A 84 8.92 -6.42 -22.52
N PHE A 85 8.71 -7.62 -23.08
CA PHE A 85 7.68 -7.85 -24.11
C PHE A 85 6.26 -7.91 -23.51
N GLU A 86 6.16 -8.42 -22.29
CA GLU A 86 4.95 -8.45 -21.48
C GLU A 86 5.17 -7.58 -20.23
N LYS A 87 4.24 -6.64 -19.99
CA LYS A 87 4.28 -5.76 -18.82
C LYS A 87 3.18 -6.14 -17.82
N GLY A 88 3.45 -5.88 -16.54
CA GLY A 88 2.44 -6.09 -15.49
C GLY A 88 1.20 -5.22 -15.70
N PRO A 89 0.02 -5.67 -15.27
CA PRO A 89 -1.21 -4.87 -15.37
C PRO A 89 -1.12 -3.64 -14.45
N LEU A 90 -1.38 -2.45 -15.01
CA LEU A 90 -1.41 -1.19 -14.28
C LEU A 90 -2.84 -0.65 -14.16
N SER A 91 -3.14 -0.04 -13.02
CA SER A 91 -4.41 0.68 -12.84
C SER A 91 -4.32 2.08 -13.45
N PRO A 92 -5.45 2.70 -13.86
CA PRO A 92 -5.48 4.10 -14.31
C PRO A 92 -5.02 5.13 -13.26
N ARG A 93 -5.00 4.73 -11.99
CA ARG A 93 -4.55 5.53 -10.83
C ARG A 93 -3.06 5.39 -10.53
N PHE A 94 -2.32 4.69 -11.38
CA PHE A 94 -0.90 4.50 -11.18
C PHE A 94 -0.18 5.86 -11.16
N ARG A 95 0.83 5.96 -10.31
CA ARG A 95 1.61 7.18 -10.07
C ARG A 95 3.03 6.99 -10.60
N GLY A 96 3.36 7.73 -11.65
CA GLY A 96 4.66 7.64 -12.32
C GLY A 96 5.29 9.01 -12.57
N GLU A 97 5.88 9.19 -13.75
CA GLU A 97 6.62 10.39 -14.16
C GLU A 97 5.71 11.62 -14.18
N HIS A 98 6.19 12.74 -13.63
CA HIS A 98 5.40 13.97 -13.59
C HIS A 98 5.31 14.62 -14.98
N ALA A 99 4.16 15.21 -15.26
CA ALA A 99 3.89 15.92 -16.49
C ALA A 99 3.09 17.21 -16.23
N LEU A 100 3.42 18.27 -16.98
CA LEU A 100 2.62 19.49 -17.03
C LEU A 100 1.72 19.47 -18.27
N ARG A 101 0.41 19.58 -18.06
CA ARG A 101 -0.59 19.48 -19.13
C ARG A 101 -0.96 20.84 -19.71
N ARG A 102 -1.52 20.78 -20.91
CA ARG A 102 -2.11 21.92 -21.62
C ARG A 102 -3.63 21.84 -21.66
N TYR A 103 -4.27 22.98 -21.87
CA TYR A 103 -5.65 23.06 -22.29
C TYR A 103 -5.80 22.56 -23.73
N PRO A 104 -7.01 22.21 -24.17
CA PRO A 104 -7.28 21.87 -25.57
C PRO A 104 -6.93 23.00 -26.56
N SER A 105 -6.84 24.24 -26.08
CA SER A 105 -6.38 25.41 -26.85
C SER A 105 -4.86 25.47 -27.07
N GLY A 106 -4.08 24.59 -26.43
CA GLY A 106 -2.61 24.58 -26.46
C GLY A 106 -1.94 25.39 -25.37
N GLU A 107 -2.69 26.18 -24.61
CA GLU A 107 -2.18 26.99 -23.49
C GLU A 107 -1.86 26.11 -22.27
N GLU A 108 -0.80 26.41 -21.53
CA GLU A 108 -0.47 25.66 -20.31
C GLU A 108 -1.55 25.84 -19.22
N ARG A 109 -1.86 24.76 -18.49
CA ARG A 109 -2.86 24.81 -17.41
C ARG A 109 -2.38 25.55 -16.17
N CYS A 110 -1.08 25.56 -15.92
CA CYS A 110 -0.49 26.09 -14.70
C CYS A 110 -0.70 27.61 -14.56
N ILE A 111 -1.34 28.03 -13.47
CA ILE A 111 -1.59 29.45 -13.11
C ILE A 111 -0.65 29.98 -12.01
N ALA A 112 0.42 29.24 -11.72
CA ALA A 112 1.40 29.58 -10.68
C ALA A 112 0.79 29.87 -9.30
N CYS A 113 -0.18 29.06 -8.87
CA CYS A 113 -0.85 29.20 -7.56
C CYS A 113 0.03 28.82 -6.37
N LYS A 114 1.10 28.03 -6.60
CA LYS A 114 2.04 27.52 -5.59
C LYS A 114 1.45 26.57 -4.53
N LEU A 115 0.23 26.06 -4.73
CA LEU A 115 -0.35 25.06 -3.82
C LEU A 115 0.44 23.74 -3.85
N CYS A 116 0.87 23.30 -5.04
CA CYS A 116 1.65 22.06 -5.19
C CYS A 116 3.00 22.12 -4.46
N GLU A 117 3.62 23.29 -4.38
CA GLU A 117 4.86 23.51 -3.62
C GLU A 117 4.62 23.42 -2.12
N ALA A 118 3.51 24.01 -1.64
CA ALA A 118 3.15 23.98 -0.22
C ALA A 118 2.74 22.59 0.29
N VAL A 119 2.05 21.78 -0.53
CA VAL A 119 1.57 20.45 -0.15
C VAL A 119 2.65 19.37 -0.25
N CYS A 120 3.73 19.62 -1.00
CA CYS A 120 4.75 18.62 -1.26
C CYS A 120 5.46 18.23 0.07
N PRO A 121 5.33 16.98 0.54
CA PRO A 121 5.86 16.58 1.85
C PRO A 121 7.40 16.57 1.86
N ALA A 122 8.02 16.34 0.70
CA ALA A 122 9.47 16.34 0.53
C ALA A 122 10.04 17.66 0.00
N GLN A 123 9.19 18.68 -0.21
CA GLN A 123 9.59 19.99 -0.75
C GLN A 123 10.44 19.89 -2.03
N ALA A 124 10.07 18.98 -2.93
CA ALA A 124 10.80 18.69 -4.17
C ALA A 124 10.54 19.72 -5.29
N ILE A 125 9.48 20.51 -5.16
CA ILE A 125 9.00 21.44 -6.18
C ILE A 125 9.46 22.86 -5.83
N THR A 126 9.99 23.60 -6.79
CA THR A 126 10.28 25.03 -6.62
C THR A 126 9.61 25.83 -7.74
N ILE A 127 8.84 26.86 -7.36
CA ILE A 127 8.02 27.63 -8.31
C ILE A 127 8.31 29.13 -8.20
N GLU A 128 8.62 29.75 -9.33
CA GLU A 128 8.68 31.20 -9.49
C GLU A 128 7.62 31.67 -10.48
N ALA A 129 6.98 32.80 -10.17
CA ALA A 129 5.80 33.28 -10.88
C ALA A 129 6.01 34.73 -11.28
N GLU A 130 5.83 35.02 -12.57
CA GLU A 130 5.89 36.37 -13.11
C GLU A 130 4.69 36.62 -14.03
N PRO A 131 4.23 37.88 -14.14
CA PRO A 131 3.22 38.24 -15.13
C PRO A 131 3.83 38.15 -16.54
N ARG A 132 3.16 37.42 -17.45
CA ARG A 132 3.51 37.39 -18.87
C ARG A 132 3.11 38.70 -19.54
N ALA A 133 3.62 38.95 -20.76
CA ALA A 133 3.26 40.10 -21.58
C ALA A 133 1.74 40.28 -21.77
N ASP A 134 0.98 39.19 -21.76
CA ASP A 134 -0.48 39.18 -21.88
C ASP A 134 -1.23 39.50 -20.56
N GLY A 135 -0.49 39.78 -19.48
CA GLY A 135 -1.04 40.00 -18.13
C GLY A 135 -1.45 38.72 -17.39
N SER A 136 -1.34 37.55 -18.04
CA SER A 136 -1.60 36.26 -17.41
C SER A 136 -0.47 35.88 -16.44
N ARG A 137 -0.83 35.31 -15.29
CA ARG A 137 0.13 34.86 -14.28
C ARG A 137 0.63 33.46 -14.64
N ARG A 138 1.92 33.34 -14.97
CA ARG A 138 2.55 32.09 -15.41
C ARG A 138 3.83 31.80 -14.63
N THR A 139 4.30 30.57 -14.73
CA THR A 139 5.57 30.16 -14.10
C THR A 139 6.73 30.48 -15.03
N THR A 140 7.75 31.14 -14.51
CA THR A 140 9.05 31.29 -15.18
C THR A 140 9.91 30.06 -14.89
N ARG A 141 9.92 29.65 -13.62
CA ARG A 141 10.60 28.46 -13.13
C ARG A 141 9.59 27.52 -12.49
N TYR A 142 9.63 26.26 -12.90
CA TYR A 142 8.84 25.18 -12.31
C TYR A 142 9.69 23.92 -12.36
N ASP A 143 10.43 23.69 -11.29
CA ASP A 143 11.43 22.64 -11.26
C ASP A 143 11.02 21.59 -10.23
N ILE A 144 11.22 20.33 -10.58
CA ILE A 144 10.97 19.18 -9.70
C ILE A 144 12.23 18.35 -9.63
N ASP A 145 12.68 18.12 -8.41
CA ASP A 145 13.74 17.17 -8.12
C ASP A 145 13.15 15.76 -7.92
N MET A 146 13.32 14.89 -8.93
CA MET A 146 12.80 13.52 -8.87
C MET A 146 13.51 12.66 -7.83
N THR A 147 14.68 13.09 -7.33
CA THR A 147 15.41 12.38 -6.27
C THR A 147 14.84 12.64 -4.88
N LYS A 148 14.17 13.79 -4.70
CA LYS A 148 13.44 14.12 -3.48
C LYS A 148 11.99 13.68 -3.54
N CYS A 149 11.41 13.58 -4.74
CA CYS A 149 10.01 13.22 -4.90
C CYS A 149 9.73 11.81 -4.37
N ILE A 150 8.66 11.66 -3.59
CA ILE A 150 8.21 10.38 -3.02
C ILE A 150 7.02 9.77 -3.77
N TYR A 151 6.61 10.34 -4.91
CA TYR A 151 5.52 9.86 -5.79
C TYR A 151 4.20 9.60 -5.03
N CYS A 152 3.82 10.57 -4.18
CA CYS A 152 2.64 10.47 -3.33
C CYS A 152 1.33 10.89 -4.02
N GLY A 153 1.38 11.64 -5.13
CA GLY A 153 0.18 12.15 -5.81
C GLY A 153 -0.47 13.40 -5.22
N PHE A 154 0.03 13.95 -4.11
CA PHE A 154 -0.58 15.14 -3.51
C PHE A 154 -0.56 16.38 -4.42
N CYS A 155 0.45 16.51 -5.27
CA CYS A 155 0.52 17.61 -6.22
C CYS A 155 -0.59 17.54 -7.29
N GLN A 156 -1.00 16.34 -7.68
CA GLN A 156 -2.09 16.09 -8.63
C GLN A 156 -3.46 16.43 -8.02
N GLU A 157 -3.70 16.03 -6.77
CA GLU A 157 -4.97 16.30 -6.08
C GLU A 157 -5.09 17.75 -5.61
N ALA A 158 -3.97 18.38 -5.22
CA ALA A 158 -3.98 19.76 -4.75
C ALA A 158 -4.08 20.80 -5.87
N CYS A 159 -3.90 20.40 -7.14
CA CYS A 159 -3.90 21.35 -8.25
C CYS A 159 -5.33 21.75 -8.60
N PRO A 160 -5.72 23.04 -8.47
CA PRO A 160 -7.11 23.46 -8.73
C PRO A 160 -7.51 23.44 -10.21
N VAL A 161 -6.54 23.25 -11.11
CA VAL A 161 -6.70 23.36 -12.58
C VAL A 161 -6.19 22.11 -13.31
N ASP A 162 -5.86 21.04 -12.57
CA ASP A 162 -5.26 19.80 -13.09
C ASP A 162 -4.03 20.06 -14.00
N ALA A 163 -3.15 20.98 -13.58
CA ALA A 163 -1.98 21.35 -14.36
C ALA A 163 -0.84 20.35 -14.26
N ILE A 164 -0.49 19.93 -13.04
CA ILE A 164 0.49 18.87 -12.80
C ILE A 164 -0.25 17.57 -12.53
N VAL A 165 0.25 16.51 -13.16
CA VAL A 165 -0.28 15.16 -13.01
C VAL A 165 0.89 14.19 -12.90
N GLU A 166 0.68 13.10 -12.18
CA GLU A 166 1.56 11.95 -12.24
C GLU A 166 1.09 11.07 -13.40
N GLY A 167 1.95 10.94 -14.40
CA GLY A 167 1.69 10.19 -15.62
C GLY A 167 1.87 8.68 -15.43
N PRO A 168 1.56 7.89 -16.48
CA PRO A 168 1.65 6.44 -16.45
C PRO A 168 3.09 5.91 -16.60
N ASN A 169 4.02 6.75 -17.07
CA ASN A 169 5.38 6.31 -17.34
C ASN A 169 6.15 6.01 -16.05
N PHE A 170 6.83 4.86 -16.00
CA PHE A 170 7.69 4.46 -14.88
C PHE A 170 9.10 4.07 -15.31
N GLU A 171 9.36 3.99 -16.63
CA GLU A 171 10.62 3.50 -17.20
C GLU A 171 11.47 4.70 -17.64
N PHE A 172 11.90 5.52 -16.69
CA PHE A 172 12.70 6.74 -16.95
C PHE A 172 13.98 6.81 -16.13
N SER A 173 14.55 5.66 -15.77
CA SER A 173 15.87 5.60 -15.14
C SER A 173 16.92 6.30 -16.02
N THR A 174 17.72 7.17 -15.41
CA THR A 174 18.78 7.94 -16.07
C THR A 174 20.14 7.47 -15.61
N GLU A 175 21.17 7.73 -16.43
CA GLU A 175 22.56 7.40 -16.08
C GLU A 175 23.17 8.43 -15.12
N THR A 176 22.72 9.69 -15.21
CA THR A 176 23.23 10.79 -14.40
C THR A 176 22.16 11.34 -13.45
N HIS A 177 22.62 11.95 -12.35
CA HIS A 177 21.75 12.59 -11.35
C HIS A 177 21.15 13.90 -11.87
N GLU A 178 21.89 14.64 -12.68
CA GLU A 178 21.46 15.92 -13.25
C GLU A 178 20.26 15.78 -14.19
N GLU A 179 20.12 14.64 -14.87
CA GLU A 179 18.95 14.36 -15.69
C GLU A 179 17.66 14.24 -14.87
N LEU A 180 17.72 13.90 -13.57
CA LEU A 180 16.56 13.77 -12.67
C LEU A 180 16.10 15.10 -12.06
N LEU A 181 16.85 16.18 -12.29
CA LEU A 181 16.48 17.54 -11.92
C LEU A 181 15.67 18.13 -13.09
N TYR A 182 14.35 17.95 -13.03
CA TYR A 182 13.48 18.34 -14.14
C TYR A 182 13.17 19.83 -14.09
N ASN A 183 13.41 20.50 -15.21
CA ASN A 183 12.95 21.85 -15.46
C ASN A 183 11.51 21.86 -16.00
N LYS A 184 10.89 23.05 -16.02
CA LYS A 184 9.55 23.28 -16.59
C LYS A 184 9.41 22.71 -18.00
N GLU A 185 10.41 22.91 -18.85
CA GLU A 185 10.40 22.48 -20.25
C GLU A 185 10.35 20.95 -20.37
N LYS A 186 11.11 20.23 -19.53
CA LYS A 186 11.10 18.77 -19.51
C LYS A 186 9.72 18.24 -19.11
N LEU A 187 9.10 18.85 -18.11
CA LEU A 187 7.75 18.48 -17.65
C LEU A 187 6.66 18.77 -18.70
N LEU A 188 6.79 19.87 -19.46
CA LEU A 188 5.90 20.17 -20.57
C LEU A 188 6.09 19.16 -21.72
N ASN A 189 7.33 18.82 -22.06
CA ASN A 189 7.63 17.80 -23.08
C ASN A 189 7.05 16.43 -22.69
N ASN A 190 7.10 16.08 -21.40
CA ASN A 190 6.47 14.86 -20.88
C ASN A 190 4.94 14.93 -21.02
N GLY A 191 4.34 16.08 -20.71
CA GLY A 191 2.91 16.32 -20.95
C GLY A 191 2.54 16.15 -22.41
N ASP A 192 3.25 16.82 -23.31
CA ASP A 192 3.01 16.76 -24.75
C ASP A 192 3.18 15.32 -25.30
N LYS A 193 4.11 14.53 -24.76
CA LYS A 193 4.31 13.12 -25.12
C LYS A 193 3.19 12.19 -24.61
N TRP A 194 2.72 12.40 -23.38
CA TRP A 194 1.82 11.47 -22.68
C TRP A 194 0.36 11.96 -22.57
N GLU A 195 0.01 13.11 -23.14
CA GLU A 195 -1.30 13.77 -22.99
C GLU A 195 -2.48 12.86 -23.37
N VAL A 196 -2.32 12.01 -24.40
CA VAL A 196 -3.37 11.08 -24.84
C VAL A 196 -3.71 10.06 -23.75
N GLU A 197 -2.68 9.47 -23.15
CA GLU A 197 -2.84 8.43 -22.13
C GLU A 197 -3.26 9.02 -20.77
N ILE A 198 -2.67 10.16 -20.40
CA ILE A 198 -3.07 10.92 -19.22
C ILE A 198 -4.53 11.36 -19.35
N GLY A 199 -4.95 11.84 -20.52
CA GLY A 199 -6.34 12.19 -20.80
C GLY A 199 -7.29 11.01 -20.61
N ALA A 200 -6.94 9.84 -21.14
CA ALA A 200 -7.72 8.62 -20.97
C ALA A 200 -7.81 8.17 -19.50
N ASN A 201 -6.70 8.22 -18.76
CA ASN A 201 -6.67 7.83 -17.35
C ASN A 201 -7.49 8.77 -16.46
N ILE A 202 -7.40 10.08 -16.68
CA ILE A 202 -8.24 11.05 -15.95
C ILE A 202 -9.72 10.85 -16.30
N GLN A 203 -10.04 10.60 -17.57
CA GLN A 203 -11.42 10.31 -17.97
C GLN A 203 -11.98 9.05 -17.30
N ALA A 204 -11.13 8.10 -16.91
CA ALA A 204 -11.56 6.92 -16.15
C ALA A 204 -11.70 7.19 -14.63
N ASP A 205 -10.92 8.14 -14.08
CA ASP A 205 -10.78 8.34 -12.63
C ASP A 205 -11.52 9.56 -12.06
N PHE A 206 -11.88 10.56 -12.87
CA PHE A 206 -12.35 11.87 -12.39
C PHE A 206 -13.53 11.86 -11.41
N LEU A 207 -14.38 10.82 -11.41
CA LEU A 207 -15.52 10.70 -10.50
C LEU A 207 -15.15 10.32 -9.06
N TYR A 208 -13.93 9.85 -8.83
CA TYR A 208 -13.47 9.35 -7.53
C TYR A 208 -12.54 10.33 -6.79
N ARG A 209 -12.38 11.54 -7.34
CA ARG A 209 -11.56 12.62 -6.77
C ARG A 209 -12.40 13.60 -5.96
#